data_AF-A0A2N3A5W8-F1
#
_entry.id   AF-A0A2N3A5W8-F1
#
_cell.length_a   1.000
_cell.length_b   1.000
_cell.length_c   1.000
_cell.angle_alpha   90.00
_cell.angle_beta   90.00
_cell.angle_gamma   90.00
#
_symmetry.space_group_name_H-M   'P 1'
#
loop_
_entity.id
_entity.type
_entity.pdbx_description
1 polymer ?
#
loop_
_entity_poly.entity_id
_entity_poly.type
_entity_poly.pdbx_seq_one_letter_code
_entity_poly.pdbx_strand_id
1 'polypeptide(L)'
;MELKDDELNRIAALILLESNHLFPCSYPDIPLNFSMLKDALRITGYKVDEIDLNDFMAAAELKFAAMAPLNWNNYGTIAILLNQNYPDEDLLAISPTRVVDLVKAFPNFSDMSEPDADAIDSIIYTWISLSDENDGYSDDDAWV
;
A
#
# COMPACT_ATOMS: atom_id res chain seq x y z
N MET A 1 17.83 -7.05 -9.78
CA MET A 1 17.07 -7.27 -11.04
C MET A 1 16.24 -6.03 -11.30
N GLU A 2 16.33 -5.39 -12.47
CA GLU A 2 15.38 -4.32 -12.82
C GLU A 2 14.03 -4.96 -13.10
N LEU A 3 13.13 -4.90 -12.12
CA LEU A 3 11.74 -5.31 -12.29
C LEU A 3 11.13 -4.41 -13.37
N LYS A 4 10.68 -5.01 -14.47
CA LYS A 4 9.98 -4.22 -15.50
C LYS A 4 8.60 -3.88 -14.95
N ASP A 5 8.33 -2.59 -14.81
CA ASP A 5 7.08 -2.07 -14.25
C ASP A 5 5.83 -2.72 -14.88
N ASP A 6 5.86 -2.95 -16.19
CA ASP A 6 4.81 -3.62 -16.96
C ASP A 6 4.50 -5.05 -16.47
N GLU A 7 5.51 -5.79 -16.02
CA GLU A 7 5.35 -7.17 -15.56
C GLU A 7 4.68 -7.21 -14.18
N LEU A 8 5.10 -6.32 -13.27
CA LEU A 8 4.47 -6.14 -11.96
C LEU A 8 3.01 -5.69 -12.11
N ASN A 9 2.73 -4.73 -13.00
CA ASN A 9 1.37 -4.27 -13.27
C ASN A 9 0.47 -5.42 -13.76
N ARG A 10 0.98 -6.29 -14.65
CA ARG A 10 0.22 -7.46 -15.14
C ARG A 10 -0.06 -8.48 -14.03
N ILE A 11 0.93 -8.74 -13.17
CA ILE A 11 0.77 -9.67 -12.06
C ILE A 11 -0.24 -9.12 -11.04
N ALA A 12 -0.11 -7.85 -10.65
CA ALA A 12 -1.06 -7.18 -9.76
C ALA A 12 -2.49 -7.19 -10.33
N ALA A 13 -2.65 -6.88 -11.62
CA ALA A 13 -3.96 -6.92 -12.27
C ALA A 13 -4.57 -8.33 -12.29
N LEU A 14 -3.75 -9.36 -12.53
CA LEU A 14 -4.20 -10.74 -12.47
C LEU A 14 -4.60 -11.16 -11.04
N ILE A 15 -3.79 -10.79 -10.04
CA ILE A 15 -4.11 -11.03 -8.63
C ILE A 15 -5.45 -10.40 -8.29
N LEU A 16 -5.68 -9.15 -8.70
CA LEU A 16 -6.96 -8.47 -8.49
C LEU A 16 -8.13 -9.19 -9.16
N LEU A 17 -7.95 -9.63 -10.41
CA LEU A 17 -8.99 -10.36 -11.13
C LEU A 17 -9.42 -11.64 -10.38
N GLU A 18 -8.46 -12.43 -9.92
CA GLU A 18 -8.71 -13.71 -9.24
C GLU A 18 -9.22 -13.50 -7.80
N SER A 19 -8.82 -12.41 -7.15
CA SER A 19 -9.18 -12.08 -5.76
C SER A 19 -10.33 -11.08 -5.62
N ASN A 20 -11.03 -10.74 -6.70
CA ASN A 20 -12.10 -9.74 -6.69
C ASN A 20 -13.22 -10.05 -5.67
N HIS A 21 -13.40 -11.33 -5.33
CA HIS A 21 -14.36 -11.79 -4.32
C HIS A 21 -13.99 -11.39 -2.87
N LEU A 22 -12.78 -10.87 -2.64
CA LEU A 22 -12.33 -10.36 -1.33
C LEU A 22 -12.74 -8.90 -1.08
N PHE A 23 -13.37 -8.23 -2.04
CA PHE A 23 -13.73 -6.81 -1.95
C PHE A 23 -15.25 -6.60 -1.74
N PRO A 24 -15.67 -5.61 -0.92
CA PRO A 24 -14.84 -4.65 -0.19
C PRO A 24 -14.06 -5.31 0.96
N CYS A 25 -12.77 -5.00 1.06
CA CYS A 25 -11.88 -5.58 2.06
C CYS A 25 -12.15 -4.96 3.43
N SER A 26 -12.35 -5.78 4.46
CA SER A 26 -12.57 -5.36 5.85
C SER A 26 -11.29 -5.27 6.69
N TYR A 27 -10.12 -5.54 6.09
CA TYR A 27 -8.84 -5.55 6.78
C TYR A 27 -8.10 -4.21 6.61
N PRO A 28 -7.25 -3.83 7.59
CA PRO A 28 -6.37 -2.66 7.52
C PRO A 28 -5.50 -2.64 6.26
N ASP A 29 -4.98 -3.82 5.91
CA ASP A 29 -4.15 -4.03 4.74
C ASP A 29 -4.88 -4.91 3.73
N ILE A 30 -4.78 -4.55 2.46
CA ILE A 30 -5.28 -5.40 1.38
C ILE A 30 -4.40 -6.66 1.35
N PRO A 31 -4.98 -7.85 1.58
CA PRO A 31 -4.18 -9.05 1.75
C PRO A 31 -3.55 -9.46 0.42
N LEU A 32 -2.23 -9.46 0.36
CA LEU A 32 -1.45 -10.23 -0.60
C LEU A 32 -0.70 -11.33 0.16
N ASN A 33 -0.83 -12.58 -0.31
CA ASN A 33 -0.05 -13.69 0.24
C ASN A 33 0.75 -14.41 -0.86
N PHE A 34 1.75 -15.19 -0.43
CA PHE A 34 2.60 -15.94 -1.35
C PHE A 34 1.84 -16.90 -2.28
N SER A 35 0.68 -17.42 -1.88
CA SER A 35 -0.12 -18.29 -2.76
C SER A 35 -0.67 -17.50 -3.94
N MET A 36 -1.26 -16.33 -3.68
CA MET A 36 -1.79 -15.43 -4.72
C MET A 36 -0.68 -15.01 -5.68
N LEU A 37 0.49 -14.65 -5.16
CA LEU A 37 1.65 -14.30 -5.97
C LEU A 37 2.12 -15.49 -6.84
N LYS A 38 2.29 -16.68 -6.24
CA LYS A 38 2.75 -17.89 -6.95
C LYS A 38 1.77 -18.31 -8.04
N ASP A 39 0.47 -18.24 -7.78
CA ASP A 39 -0.55 -18.56 -8.79
C ASP A 39 -0.50 -17.56 -9.96
N ALA A 40 -0.35 -16.27 -9.68
CA ALA A 40 -0.21 -15.25 -10.71
C ALA A 40 1.08 -15.42 -11.54
N LEU A 41 2.22 -15.70 -10.90
CA LEU A 41 3.48 -16.02 -11.58
C LEU A 41 3.35 -17.26 -12.48
N ARG A 42 2.66 -18.31 -12.00
CA ARG A 42 2.42 -19.52 -12.78
C ARG A 42 1.57 -19.24 -14.03
N ILE A 43 0.51 -18.45 -13.91
CA ILE A 43 -0.40 -18.14 -15.02
C ILE A 43 0.27 -17.24 -16.06
N THR A 44 1.00 -16.23 -15.61
CA THR A 44 1.71 -15.30 -16.49
C THR A 44 2.97 -15.90 -17.12
N GLY A 45 3.54 -16.94 -16.50
CA GLY A 45 4.77 -17.59 -16.93
C GLY A 45 6.04 -16.83 -16.54
N TYR A 46 5.93 -15.76 -15.73
CA TYR A 46 7.07 -15.04 -15.21
C TYR A 46 7.87 -15.91 -14.21
N LYS A 47 9.19 -15.79 -14.27
CA LYS A 47 10.11 -16.50 -13.36
C LYS A 47 10.81 -15.46 -12.51
N VAL A 48 10.76 -15.68 -11.20
CA VAL A 48 11.43 -14.86 -10.19
C VAL A 48 12.36 -15.80 -9.42
N ASP A 49 13.61 -15.40 -9.28
CA ASP A 49 14.57 -16.16 -8.49
C ASP A 49 14.18 -16.09 -7.00
N GLU A 50 14.41 -17.18 -6.27
CA GLU A 50 13.98 -17.28 -4.85
C GLU A 50 14.61 -16.18 -3.98
N ILE A 51 15.83 -15.75 -4.32
CA ILE A 51 16.54 -14.66 -3.64
C ILE A 51 15.85 -13.30 -3.81
N ASP A 52 15.12 -13.09 -4.90
CA ASP A 52 14.46 -11.83 -5.25
C ASP A 52 12.95 -11.85 -4.91
N LEU A 53 12.45 -12.98 -4.38
CA LEU A 53 11.01 -13.19 -4.21
C LEU A 53 10.38 -12.22 -3.19
N ASN A 54 11.12 -11.83 -2.15
CA ASN A 54 10.62 -10.90 -1.13
C ASN A 54 10.48 -9.48 -1.69
N ASP A 55 11.51 -9.00 -2.41
CA ASP A 55 11.47 -7.69 -3.06
C ASP A 55 10.37 -7.66 -4.13
N PHE A 56 10.21 -8.76 -4.85
CA PHE A 56 9.14 -8.93 -5.81
C PHE A 56 7.75 -8.87 -5.16
N MET A 57 7.58 -9.56 -4.03
CA MET A 57 6.34 -9.55 -3.26
C MET A 57 5.97 -8.14 -2.83
N ALA A 58 6.91 -7.39 -2.24
CA ALA A 58 6.69 -6.01 -1.83
C ALA A 58 6.32 -5.10 -3.03
N ALA A 59 7.03 -5.24 -4.15
CA ALA A 59 6.72 -4.47 -5.35
C ALA A 59 5.34 -4.82 -5.95
N ALA A 60 4.98 -6.10 -5.97
CA ALA A 60 3.68 -6.56 -6.43
C ALA A 60 2.54 -6.10 -5.50
N GLU A 61 2.77 -6.08 -4.19
CA GLU A 61 1.84 -5.58 -3.19
C GLU A 61 1.50 -4.12 -3.43
N LEU A 62 2.50 -3.27 -3.69
CA LEU A 62 2.28 -1.86 -3.97
C LEU A 62 1.47 -1.63 -5.25
N LYS A 63 1.78 -2.37 -6.32
CA LYS A 63 0.99 -2.30 -7.56
C LYS A 63 -0.44 -2.79 -7.34
N PHE A 64 -0.61 -3.85 -6.57
CA PHE A 64 -1.92 -4.40 -6.25
C PHE A 64 -2.75 -3.44 -5.40
N ALA A 65 -2.16 -2.86 -4.36
CA ALA A 65 -2.76 -1.83 -3.51
C ALA A 65 -3.26 -0.62 -4.31
N ALA A 66 -2.49 -0.16 -5.30
CA ALA A 66 -2.86 0.95 -6.17
C ALA A 66 -4.00 0.64 -7.16
N MET A 67 -4.35 -0.63 -7.35
CA MET A 67 -5.41 -1.07 -8.28
C MET A 67 -6.67 -1.57 -7.55
N ALA A 68 -6.50 -2.18 -6.39
CA ALA A 68 -7.56 -2.85 -5.66
C ALA A 68 -8.58 -1.85 -5.07
N PRO A 69 -9.89 -2.16 -5.05
CA PRO A 69 -10.89 -1.26 -4.48
C PRO A 69 -10.61 -0.95 -2.99
N LEU A 70 -10.41 0.33 -2.68
CA LEU A 70 -10.16 0.83 -1.32
C LEU A 70 -11.44 1.38 -0.68
N ASN A 71 -11.50 1.22 0.65
CA ASN A 71 -12.47 1.86 1.54
C ASN A 71 -11.78 2.28 2.85
N TRP A 72 -12.50 2.96 3.74
CA TRP A 72 -11.93 3.50 4.99
C TRP A 72 -11.35 2.46 5.95
N ASN A 73 -11.77 1.19 5.86
CA ASN A 73 -11.17 0.13 6.68
C ASN A 73 -9.73 -0.20 6.26
N ASN A 74 -9.31 0.17 5.05
CA ASN A 74 -7.99 -0.16 4.50
C ASN A 74 -6.92 0.87 4.91
N TYR A 75 -6.97 1.36 6.15
CA TYR A 75 -6.14 2.48 6.62
C TYR A 75 -4.62 2.22 6.50
N GLY A 76 -4.18 0.97 6.64
CA GLY A 76 -2.76 0.61 6.51
C GLY A 76 -2.28 0.71 5.06
N THR A 77 -3.04 0.11 4.13
CA THR A 77 -2.77 0.26 2.69
C THR A 77 -2.89 1.70 2.23
N ILE A 78 -3.88 2.45 2.73
CA ILE A 78 -4.04 3.87 2.44
C ILE A 78 -2.82 4.66 2.89
N ALA A 79 -2.32 4.44 4.11
CA ALA A 79 -1.13 5.11 4.62
C ALA A 79 0.12 4.82 3.78
N ILE A 80 0.32 3.58 3.34
CA ILE A 80 1.41 3.20 2.42
C ILE A 80 1.31 3.99 1.10
N LEU A 81 0.13 4.05 0.50
CA LEU A 81 -0.07 4.78 -0.76
C LEU A 81 0.11 6.29 -0.58
N LEU A 82 -0.33 6.86 0.55
CA LEU A 82 -0.10 8.27 0.86
C LEU A 82 1.39 8.56 0.99
N ASN A 83 2.14 7.73 1.71
CA ASN A 83 3.58 7.86 1.87
C ASN A 83 4.32 7.83 0.54
N GLN A 84 3.88 6.99 -0.40
CA GLN A 84 4.50 6.92 -1.73
C GLN A 84 4.19 8.12 -2.63
N ASN A 85 2.97 8.65 -2.56
CA ASN A 85 2.54 9.74 -3.44
C ASN A 85 2.90 11.12 -2.87
N TYR A 86 3.05 11.23 -1.55
CA TYR A 86 3.29 12.49 -0.83
C TYR A 86 4.36 12.32 0.27
N PRO A 87 5.59 11.87 -0.06
CA PRO A 87 6.63 11.58 0.93
C PRO A 87 7.09 12.81 1.73
N ASP A 88 6.89 14.02 1.18
CA ASP A 88 7.32 15.28 1.80
C ASP A 88 6.18 16.01 2.56
N GLU A 89 5.03 15.36 2.76
CA GLU A 89 3.91 15.98 3.49
C GLU A 89 4.26 16.14 4.98
N ASP A 90 4.04 17.32 5.55
CA ASP A 90 4.30 17.57 6.97
C ASP A 90 3.22 16.92 7.84
N LEU A 91 3.50 15.70 8.29
CA LEU A 91 2.57 14.89 9.07
C LEU A 91 2.32 15.42 10.49
N LEU A 92 3.18 16.30 11.01
CA LEU A 92 2.96 16.93 12.33
C LEU A 92 1.91 18.05 12.25
N ALA A 93 1.77 18.67 11.07
CA ALA A 93 0.83 19.75 10.81
C ALA A 93 -0.37 19.32 9.94
N ILE A 94 -0.43 18.06 9.51
CA ILE A 94 -1.48 17.57 8.62
C ILE A 94 -2.86 17.62 9.29
N SER A 95 -3.84 18.14 8.58
CA SER A 95 -5.22 18.20 9.07
C SER A 95 -6.03 16.96 8.65
N PRO A 96 -7.03 16.53 9.44
CA PRO A 96 -7.95 15.46 9.05
C PRO A 96 -8.59 15.68 7.66
N THR A 97 -8.98 16.92 7.36
CA THR A 97 -9.56 17.28 6.05
C THR A 97 -8.57 17.05 4.91
N ARG A 98 -7.30 17.40 5.11
CA ARG A 98 -6.24 17.14 4.12
C ARG A 98 -6.09 15.64 3.84
N VAL A 99 -6.13 14.80 4.87
CA VAL A 99 -6.09 13.34 4.70
C VAL A 99 -7.29 12.84 3.90
N VAL A 100 -8.50 13.30 4.22
CA VAL A 100 -9.71 12.92 3.48
C VAL A 100 -9.61 13.29 2.00
N ASP A 101 -9.15 14.51 1.69
CA ASP A 101 -8.98 14.99 0.33
C ASP A 101 -7.97 14.14 -0.45
N LEU A 102 -6.84 13.80 0.18
CA LEU A 102 -5.81 12.96 -0.43
C LEU A 102 -6.30 11.54 -0.69
N VAL A 103 -7.02 10.94 0.27
CA VAL A 103 -7.54 9.57 0.15
C VAL A 103 -8.63 9.50 -0.91
N LYS A 104 -9.58 10.44 -0.92
CA LYS A 104 -10.65 10.49 -1.94
C LYS A 104 -10.13 10.81 -3.34
N ALA A 105 -8.89 11.32 -3.46
CA ALA A 105 -8.25 11.54 -4.75
C ALA A 105 -7.67 10.25 -5.36
N PHE A 106 -7.56 9.15 -4.61
CA PHE A 106 -7.10 7.88 -5.17
C PHE A 106 -8.12 7.32 -6.18
N PRO A 107 -7.67 6.89 -7.38
CA PRO A 107 -8.56 6.46 -8.45
C PRO A 107 -9.34 5.17 -8.13
N ASN A 108 -8.83 4.36 -7.21
CA ASN A 108 -9.40 3.09 -6.75
C ASN A 108 -10.16 3.21 -5.41
N PHE A 109 -10.27 4.41 -4.83
CA PHE A 109 -11.06 4.64 -3.64
C PHE A 109 -12.55 4.77 -3.99
N SER A 110 -13.40 3.98 -3.35
CA SER A 110 -14.83 3.89 -3.71
C SER A 110 -15.80 4.20 -2.56
N ASP A 111 -15.28 4.39 -1.35
CA ASP A 111 -16.11 4.68 -0.17
C ASP A 111 -16.45 6.17 -0.06
N MET A 112 -17.65 6.55 -0.51
CA MET A 112 -18.11 7.94 -0.47
C MET A 112 -18.68 8.37 0.88
N SER A 113 -18.63 7.52 1.90
CA SER A 113 -19.05 7.89 3.25
C SER A 113 -18.09 8.88 3.90
N GLU A 114 -18.56 9.56 4.95
CA GLU A 114 -17.69 10.33 5.82
C GLU A 114 -16.95 9.36 6.76
N PRO A 115 -15.61 9.40 6.83
CA PRO A 115 -14.86 8.56 7.74
C PRO A 115 -15.16 8.94 9.19
N ASP A 116 -15.06 7.95 10.08
CA ASP A 116 -14.97 8.24 11.51
C ASP A 116 -13.58 8.78 11.87
N ALA A 117 -13.48 9.37 13.06
CA ALA A 117 -12.22 9.93 13.55
C ALA A 117 -11.14 8.85 13.72
N ASP A 118 -11.53 7.64 14.15
CA ASP A 118 -10.61 6.53 14.40
C ASP A 118 -9.91 6.07 13.11
N ALA A 119 -10.62 6.05 11.98
CA ALA A 119 -10.05 5.72 10.68
C ALA A 119 -9.01 6.75 10.24
N ILE A 120 -9.31 8.05 10.40
CA ILE A 120 -8.37 9.12 10.05
C ILE A 120 -7.14 9.10 10.96
N ASP A 121 -7.33 8.95 12.26
CA ASP A 121 -6.23 8.86 13.22
C ASP A 121 -5.36 7.64 12.92
N SER A 122 -5.96 6.49 12.60
CA SER A 122 -5.22 5.28 12.21
C SER A 122 -4.38 5.50 10.96
N ILE A 123 -4.93 6.15 9.93
CA ILE A 123 -4.17 6.50 8.71
C ILE A 123 -2.97 7.39 9.06
N ILE A 124 -3.19 8.46 9.85
CA ILE A 124 -2.13 9.41 10.20
C ILE A 124 -1.03 8.71 11.01
N TYR A 125 -1.38 7.94 12.05
CA TYR A 125 -0.39 7.26 12.87
C TYR A 125 0.42 6.24 12.09
N THR A 126 -0.22 5.45 11.22
CA THR A 126 0.49 4.51 10.35
C THR A 126 1.40 5.26 9.37
N TRP A 127 0.95 6.38 8.80
CA TRP A 127 1.77 7.17 7.88
C TRP A 127 3.00 7.79 8.56
N ILE A 128 2.85 8.30 9.78
CA ILE A 128 3.99 8.77 10.59
C ILE A 128 4.98 7.64 10.82
N SER A 129 4.51 6.46 11.25
CA SER A 129 5.38 5.30 11.50
C SER A 129 6.19 4.89 10.26
N LEU A 130 5.59 4.97 9.07
CA LEU A 130 6.28 4.65 7.81
C LEU A 130 7.31 5.71 7.41
N SER A 131 7.11 6.96 7.82
CA SER A 131 8.03 8.06 7.53
C SER A 131 9.25 8.00 8.45
N ASP A 132 9.02 7.74 9.74
CA ASP A 132 10.09 7.59 10.75
C ASP A 132 11.01 6.38 10.46
N GLU A 133 10.46 5.28 9.92
CA GLU A 133 11.27 4.13 9.47
C GLU A 133 12.17 4.46 8.28
N ASN A 134 11.78 5.43 7.45
CA ASN A 134 12.50 5.81 6.24
C ASN A 134 13.58 6.88 6.52
N ASP A 135 13.39 7.68 7.57
CA ASP A 135 14.32 8.74 7.99
C ASP A 135 15.56 8.23 8.73
N GLY A 136 15.67 6.91 8.93
CA GLY A 136 16.91 6.27 9.35
C GLY A 136 17.55 6.98 10.54
N TYR A 137 16.97 6.84 11.73
CA TYR A 137 17.70 7.10 12.96
C TYR A 137 18.98 6.26 12.94
N SER A 138 20.08 6.87 12.48
CA SER A 138 21.41 6.42 12.86
C SER A 138 21.49 6.67 14.35
N ASP A 139 21.60 5.59 15.12
CA ASP A 139 21.80 5.57 16.58
C ASP A 139 23.02 6.40 17.07
N ASP A 140 23.74 7.09 16.19
CA ASP A 140 24.95 7.86 16.49
C ASP A 140 24.69 9.30 17.01
N ASP A 141 23.48 9.87 16.86
CA ASP A 141 23.21 11.26 17.28
C ASP A 141 22.49 11.41 18.63
N ALA A 142 22.26 10.31 19.36
CA ALA A 142 21.57 10.36 20.66
C ALA A 142 22.46 10.72 21.88
N TRP A 143 23.77 10.97 21.69
CA TRP A 143 24.68 11.32 22.79
C TRP A 143 25.81 12.33 22.42
N VAL A 144 25.45 13.56 22.04
CA VAL A 144 26.38 14.70 22.09
C VAL A 144 25.87 15.79 23.02
#